data_AF-A0A2V6NTI8-F1
#
_entry.id   AF-A0A2V6NTI8-F1
#
_cell.length_a   1.000
_cell.length_b   1.000
_cell.length_c   1.000
_cell.angle_alpha   90.00
_cell.angle_beta   90.00
_cell.angle_gamma   90.00
#
_symmetry.space_group_name_H-M   'P 1'
#
loop_
_entity.id
_entity.type
_entity.pdbx_description
1 polymer ?
#
loop_
_entity_poly.entity_id
_entity_poly.type
_entity_poly.pdbx_seq_one_letter_code
_entity_poly.pdbx_strand_id
1 'polypeptide(L)' 'MSGACLSVHTDDSNGNTLTSVTGSNTTTYAWDFENRLTSVTLPGT' A
#
# COMPACT_ATOMS: atom_id res chain seq x y z
N MET A 1 -10.83 6.48 -23.92
CA MET A 1 -11.10 5.97 -22.56
C MET A 1 -9.96 6.45 -21.70
N SER A 2 -10.16 7.51 -20.91
CA SER A 2 -9.09 8.06 -20.06
C SER A 2 -8.70 6.97 -19.08
N GLY A 3 -7.49 6.43 -19.22
CA GLY A 3 -6.99 5.34 -18.39
C GLY A 3 -6.99 5.82 -16.95
N ALA A 4 -8.00 5.39 -16.18
CA ALA A 4 -7.97 5.55 -14.75
C ALA A 4 -6.67 4.90 -14.29
N CYS A 5 -5.75 5.70 -13.75
CA CYS A 5 -4.66 5.18 -12.96
C CYS A 5 -5.31 4.34 -11.87
N LEU A 6 -5.29 3.02 -12.04
CA LEU A 6 -5.93 2.09 -11.13
C LEU A 6 -5.23 2.27 -9.78
N SER A 7 -6.01 2.68 -8.78
CA SER A 7 -5.55 2.83 -7.41
C SER A 7 -6.21 1.77 -6.55
N VAL A 8 -5.44 0.73 -6.18
CA VAL A 8 -5.93 -0.39 -5.37
C VAL A 8 -5.24 -0.33 -4.02
N HIS A 9 -6.03 -0.40 -2.95
CA HIS A 9 -5.53 -0.44 -1.59
C HIS A 9 -6.05 -1.69 -0.90
N THR A 10 -5.19 -2.30 -0.10
CA THR A 10 -5.58 -3.36 0.84
C THR A 10 -5.26 -2.89 2.24
N ASP A 11 -6.21 -3.05 3.15
CA ASP A 11 -6.05 -2.66 4.55
C ASP A 11 -6.10 -3.90 5.45
N ASP A 12 -5.47 -3.82 6.62
CA ASP A 12 -5.59 -4.82 7.67
C ASP A 12 -6.89 -4.65 8.47
N SER A 13 -7.13 -5.57 9.42
CA SER A 13 -8.29 -5.52 10.31
C SER A 13 -8.34 -4.27 11.20
N ASN A 14 -7.21 -3.60 11.38
CA ASN A 14 -7.07 -2.37 12.16
C ASN A 14 -7.24 -1.10 11.29
N GLY A 15 -7.45 -1.26 9.99
CA GLY A 15 -7.61 -0.17 9.03
C GLY A 15 -6.28 0.45 8.56
N ASN A 16 -5.14 -0.20 8.82
CA ASN A 16 -3.88 0.24 8.25
C ASN A 16 -3.71 -0.28 6.83
N THR A 17 -3.27 0.58 5.92
CA THR A 17 -2.98 0.17 4.55
C THR A 17 -1.76 -0.72 4.50
N LEU A 18 -1.92 -1.93 3.97
CA LEU A 18 -0.86 -2.91 3.72
C LEU A 18 -0.23 -2.75 2.35
N THR A 19 -1.04 -2.45 1.34
CA THR A 19 -0.58 -2.32 -0.05
C THR A 19 -1.27 -1.13 -0.71
N SER A 20 -0.50 -0.32 -1.44
CA SER A 20 -1.01 0.70 -2.35
C SER A 20 -0.46 0.44 -3.74
N VAL A 21 -1.35 0.20 -4.71
CA VAL A 21 -1.01 0.05 -6.12
C VAL A 21 -1.48 1.31 -6.84
N THR A 22 -0.58 1.96 -7.57
CA THR A 22 -0.88 3.13 -8.41
C THR A 22 -0.34 2.89 -9.81
N GLY A 23 -1.23 2.50 -10.73
CA GLY A 23 -0.84 2.03 -12.06
C GLY A 23 -0.07 0.71 -11.95
N SER A 24 1.21 0.70 -12.36
CA SER A 24 2.10 -0.46 -12.25
C SER A 24 2.94 -0.47 -10.97
N ASN A 25 2.88 0.60 -10.18
CA ASN A 25 3.72 0.81 -9.01
C ASN A 25 3.03 0.21 -7.78
N THR A 26 3.70 -0.70 -7.08
CA THR A 26 3.20 -1.29 -5.83
C THR A 26 4.09 -0.87 -4.68
N THR A 27 3.49 -0.23 -3.67
CA THR A 27 4.12 0.09 -2.40
C THR A 27 3.50 -0.79 -1.31
N THR A 28 4.35 -1.41 -0.48
CA THR A 28 3.90 -2.26 0.64
C THR A 28 4.33 -1.63 1.96
N TYR A 29 3.45 -1.71 2.96
CA TYR A 29 3.64 -1.15 4.28
C TYR A 29 3.52 -2.26 5.33
N ALA A 30 4.40 -2.24 6.33
CA ALA A 30 4.34 -3.16 7.47
C ALA A 30 4.07 -2.37 8.75
N TRP A 31 3.18 -2.88 9.59
CA TRP A 31 2.75 -2.25 10.83
C TRP A 31 3.03 -3.18 12.01
N ASP A 32 3.38 -2.61 13.16
CA ASP A 32 3.44 -3.36 14.41
C ASP A 32 2.04 -3.51 15.04
N PHE A 33 1.96 -4.30 16.13
CA PHE A 33 0.70 -4.53 16.83
C PHE A 33 0.11 -3.25 17.47
N GLU A 34 0.92 -2.19 17.61
CA GLU A 34 0.52 -0.89 18.16
C GLU A 34 0.05 0.07 17.07
N ASN A 35 -0.23 -0.43 15.85
CA ASN A 35 -0.66 0.38 14.70
C ASN A 35 0.40 1.41 14.25
N ARG A 36 1.69 1.13 14.44
CA ARG A 36 2.77 2.01 13.99
C ARG A 36 3.46 1.43 12.77
N LEU A 37 3.76 2.30 11.80
CA LEU A 37 4.47 1.92 10.59
C LEU A 37 5.92 1.53 10.93
N THR A 38 6.32 0.33 10.52
CA THR A 38 7.66 -0.22 10.77
C THR A 38 8.51 -0.35 9.51
N SER A 39 7.89 -0.49 8.33
CA SER A 39 8.61 -0.61 7.06
C SER A 39 7.78 -0.14 5.88
N VAL A 40 8.46 0.39 4.86
CA VAL A 40 7.89 0.72 3.56
C VAL A 40 8.78 0.13 2.47
N THR A 41 8.17 -0.66 1.58
CA THR A 41 8.83 -1.19 0.38
C THR A 41 8.30 -0.44 -0.83
N LEU A 42 9.18 0.27 -1.54
CA LEU A 42 8.83 1.04 -2.72
C LEU A 42 8.94 0.17 -3.98
N PRO A 43 8.20 0.50 -5.05
CA PRO A 43 8.36 -0.18 -6.33
C PRO A 43 9.72 0.15 -6.94
N GLY A 44 10.45 -0.88 -7.35
CA GLY A 44 11.73 -0.75 -8.05
C GLY A 44 12.96 -0.57 -7.16
N THR A 45 12.88 -0.91 -5.86
CA THR A 45 14.05 -1.08 -4.98
C THR A 45 14.76 -2.41 -5.21
#